data_AF-A0A2S5SWT4-F1
#
_entry.id   AF-A0A2S5SWT4-F1
#
_cell.length_a   1.000
_cell.length_b   1.000
_cell.length_c   1.000
_cell.angle_alpha   90.00
_cell.angle_beta   90.00
_cell.angle_gamma   90.00
#
_symmetry.space_group_name_H-M   'P 1'
#
loop_
_entity.id
_entity.type
_entity.pdbx_description
1 polymer ?
#
loop_
_entity_poly.entity_id
_entity_poly.type
_entity_poly.pdbx_seq_one_letter_code
_entity_poly.pdbx_strand_id
1 'polypeptide(L)'
;MIEFTSGDILKDDVDAIVNTVNCVGIMGRGIALQFKNAWPENFKAYEAACKREEVQPGRMFVYEIGQLTTPRYIINFPTKRHWRGKSRIEDIESGLEALVREIRQRGIRSIAIPPLGSGLGGLDWNDVRPRIEAAMRELPDVRVRIFEPKGAPASDVMHHSREVPTMTAGRAALVELMGRYIRGLLDPTITLLEVHKLMYFMQEAGEPLRLKYVKAPYGPYAENLRHVLRAIEGHLVAGYADGGDAPDKPLTLVPGAVDDANAFLEANVLTRERFDRVGRLVEGFETPFGLELLATVHWVARHESAGRTPAEVVERTYAWNDRKRQFTPRQIGIALNVLTKQGWLEAAQAGEAAT
;
A
#
# COMPACT_ATOMS: atom_id res chain seq x y z
N MET A 1 25.92 7.35 -22.47
CA MET A 1 25.68 5.90 -22.20
C MET A 1 24.40 5.77 -21.40
N ILE A 2 23.46 4.90 -21.78
CA ILE A 2 22.19 4.68 -21.07
C ILE A 2 22.24 3.31 -20.36
N GLU A 3 22.00 3.31 -19.06
CA GLU A 3 21.97 2.11 -18.20
C GLU A 3 20.58 1.98 -17.58
N PHE A 4 20.00 0.78 -17.65
CA PHE A 4 18.77 0.45 -16.93
C PHE A 4 19.13 -0.14 -15.56
N THR A 5 18.45 0.31 -14.51
CA THR A 5 18.72 -0.13 -13.14
C THR A 5 17.42 -0.19 -12.34
N SER A 6 17.50 -0.83 -11.18
CA SER A 6 16.46 -0.79 -10.15
C SER A 6 17.10 -0.39 -8.81
N GLY A 7 16.26 -0.04 -7.83
CA GLY A 7 16.73 0.34 -6.48
C GLY A 7 16.21 1.69 -6.01
N ASP A 8 16.97 2.32 -5.12
CA ASP A 8 16.64 3.62 -4.53
C ASP A 8 17.39 4.73 -5.28
N ILE A 9 16.64 5.49 -6.07
CA ILE A 9 17.16 6.60 -6.88
C ILE A 9 17.80 7.71 -6.03
N LEU A 10 17.38 7.88 -4.78
CA LEU A 10 17.92 8.91 -3.88
C LEU A 10 19.39 8.66 -3.50
N LYS A 11 19.87 7.43 -3.68
CA LYS A 11 21.24 7.00 -3.33
C LYS A 11 22.17 6.93 -4.55
N ASP A 12 21.69 7.29 -5.74
CA ASP A 12 22.49 7.20 -6.95
C ASP A 12 23.55 8.31 -6.98
N ASP A 13 24.76 7.95 -7.40
CA ASP A 13 25.90 8.86 -7.49
C ASP A 13 25.95 9.47 -8.88
N VAL A 14 25.17 10.55 -9.05
CA VAL A 14 25.00 11.30 -10.31
C VAL A 14 24.91 12.80 -10.06
N ASP A 15 25.22 13.62 -11.05
CA ASP A 15 25.19 15.08 -10.92
C ASP A 15 23.77 15.62 -10.69
N ALA A 16 22.78 15.00 -11.33
CA ALA A 16 21.38 15.40 -11.26
C ALA A 16 20.45 14.21 -11.02
N ILE A 17 19.43 14.41 -10.20
CA ILE A 17 18.37 13.41 -9.99
C ILE A 17 17.03 14.02 -10.33
N VAL A 18 16.23 13.28 -11.11
CA VAL A 18 14.88 13.70 -11.50
C VAL A 18 13.86 13.29 -10.45
N ASN A 19 13.02 14.24 -10.04
CA ASN A 19 11.86 14.05 -9.18
C ASN A 19 10.57 14.25 -9.99
N THR A 20 9.65 13.29 -10.00
CA THR A 20 8.35 13.47 -10.68
C THR A 20 7.39 14.23 -9.78
N VAL A 21 6.93 15.40 -10.22
CA VAL A 21 6.08 16.31 -9.43
C VAL A 21 4.76 16.63 -10.14
N ASN A 22 3.87 17.34 -9.43
CA ASN A 22 2.72 18.02 -10.03
C ASN A 22 3.02 19.53 -10.19
N CYS A 23 2.04 20.31 -10.63
CA CYS A 23 2.18 21.76 -10.78
C CYS A 23 1.57 22.56 -9.61
N VAL A 24 0.99 21.89 -8.61
CA VAL A 24 0.21 22.54 -7.53
C VAL A 24 0.91 22.47 -6.17
N GLY A 25 2.22 22.23 -6.14
CA GLY A 25 3.03 22.39 -4.92
C GLY A 25 2.92 21.24 -3.91
N ILE A 26 2.34 20.09 -4.27
CA ILE A 26 2.14 18.99 -3.30
C ILE A 26 3.12 17.84 -3.56
N MET A 27 3.90 17.44 -2.56
CA MET A 27 4.73 16.22 -2.58
C MET A 27 4.26 15.24 -1.50
N GLY A 28 3.09 14.64 -1.72
CA GLY A 28 2.37 13.88 -0.68
C GLY A 28 2.52 12.36 -0.73
N ARG A 29 2.98 11.76 -1.85
CA ARG A 29 3.09 10.31 -2.03
C ARG A 29 4.21 9.93 -3.01
N GLY A 30 4.54 8.64 -3.05
CA GLY A 30 5.49 8.06 -4.00
C GLY A 30 6.88 8.68 -3.89
N ILE A 31 7.59 8.72 -5.02
CA ILE A 31 8.94 9.31 -5.11
C ILE A 31 8.97 10.78 -4.66
N ALA A 32 7.95 11.58 -4.99
CA ALA A 32 7.89 12.98 -4.57
C ALA A 32 7.94 13.16 -3.05
N LEU A 33 7.25 12.29 -2.29
CA LEU A 33 7.30 12.33 -0.82
C LEU A 33 8.70 11.97 -0.30
N GLN A 34 9.38 11.01 -0.94
CA GLN A 34 10.75 10.65 -0.58
C GLN A 34 11.71 11.83 -0.82
N PHE A 35 11.58 12.55 -1.95
CA PHE A 35 12.34 13.78 -2.22
C PHE A 35 12.04 14.89 -1.21
N LYS A 36 10.77 15.07 -0.81
CA LYS A 36 10.40 16.06 0.21
C LYS A 36 11.09 15.77 1.55
N ASN A 37 11.17 14.51 1.93
CA ASN A 37 11.80 14.10 3.19
C ASN A 37 13.33 14.19 3.11
N ALA A 38 13.93 13.82 1.98
CA ALA A 38 15.37 13.86 1.77
C ALA A 38 15.92 15.29 1.58
N TRP A 39 15.20 16.15 0.86
CA TRP A 39 15.58 17.55 0.61
C TRP A 39 14.42 18.51 0.88
N PRO A 40 14.16 18.85 2.16
CA PRO A 40 13.06 19.74 2.53
C PRO A 40 13.15 21.15 1.93
N GLU A 41 14.37 21.66 1.72
CA GLU A 41 14.59 22.98 1.12
C GLU A 41 14.23 23.02 -0.38
N ASN A 42 14.49 21.92 -1.10
CA ASN A 42 13.98 21.74 -2.47
C ASN A 42 12.44 21.80 -2.47
N PHE A 43 11.78 21.13 -1.53
CA PHE A 43 10.32 21.15 -1.45
C PHE A 43 9.78 22.57 -1.18
N LYS A 44 10.36 23.31 -0.24
CA LYS A 44 9.96 24.71 0.04
C LYS A 44 10.10 25.60 -1.20
N ALA A 45 11.22 25.49 -1.91
CA ALA A 45 11.48 26.26 -3.12
C ALA A 45 10.51 25.88 -4.25
N TYR A 46 10.26 24.58 -4.44
CA TYR A 46 9.28 24.06 -5.39
C TYR A 46 7.85 24.52 -5.07
N GLU A 47 7.42 24.46 -3.82
CA GLU A 47 6.07 24.89 -3.42
C GLU A 47 5.86 26.38 -3.71
N ALA A 48 6.88 27.21 -3.41
CA ALA A 48 6.86 28.63 -3.73
C ALA A 48 6.82 28.88 -5.25
N ALA A 49 7.57 28.11 -6.04
CA ALA A 49 7.54 28.19 -7.50
C ALA A 49 6.17 27.78 -8.08
N CYS A 50 5.53 26.75 -7.53
CA CYS A 50 4.16 26.36 -7.91
C CYS A 50 3.15 27.47 -7.62
N LYS A 51 3.26 28.15 -6.47
CA LYS A 51 2.40 29.31 -6.13
C LYS A 51 2.57 30.49 -7.11
N ARG A 52 3.72 30.58 -7.77
CA ARG A 52 4.01 31.57 -8.82
C ARG A 52 3.75 31.05 -10.24
N GLU A 53 3.17 29.85 -10.39
CA GLU A 53 2.90 29.20 -11.68
C GLU A 53 4.15 28.99 -12.55
N GLU A 54 5.32 28.92 -11.92
CA GLU A 54 6.61 28.71 -12.62
C GLU A 54 6.84 27.23 -12.98
N VAL A 55 6.03 26.33 -12.42
CA VAL A 55 6.09 24.88 -12.63
C VAL A 55 4.90 24.46 -13.48
N GLN A 56 5.16 24.06 -14.72
CA GLN A 56 4.14 23.67 -15.71
C GLN A 56 4.64 22.49 -16.54
N PRO A 57 3.76 21.70 -17.20
CA PRO A 57 4.21 20.71 -18.17
C PRO A 57 5.16 21.34 -19.20
N GLY A 58 6.25 20.65 -19.53
CA GLY A 58 7.31 21.20 -20.39
C GLY A 58 8.20 22.28 -19.77
N ARG A 59 8.03 22.61 -18.48
CA ARG A 59 8.87 23.57 -17.75
C ARG A 59 9.37 22.98 -16.44
N MET A 60 10.64 22.57 -16.45
CA MET A 60 11.30 21.99 -15.27
C MET A 60 11.47 23.02 -14.16
N PHE A 61 11.39 22.58 -12.91
CA PHE A 61 11.87 23.36 -11.77
C PHE A 61 13.15 22.71 -11.23
N VAL A 62 14.30 23.36 -11.49
CA VAL A 62 15.60 22.85 -11.08
C VAL A 62 16.05 23.53 -9.79
N TYR A 63 16.37 22.73 -8.79
CA TYR A 63 16.91 23.16 -7.52
C TYR A 63 18.39 22.76 -7.41
N GLU A 64 19.26 23.70 -7.07
CA GLU A 64 20.68 23.44 -6.80
C GLU A 64 20.86 23.19 -5.31
N ILE A 65 21.43 22.03 -4.95
CA ILE A 65 21.55 21.59 -3.55
C ILE A 65 22.63 22.38 -2.80
N GLY A 66 23.64 22.89 -3.51
CA GLY A 66 24.71 23.71 -2.92
C GLY A 66 25.74 22.92 -2.11
N GLN A 67 25.83 21.60 -2.28
CA GLN A 67 26.83 20.73 -1.64
C GLN A 67 28.02 20.45 -2.56
N LEU A 68 29.18 20.13 -1.96
CA LEU A 68 30.39 19.72 -2.68
C LEU A 68 30.31 18.29 -3.23
N THR A 69 29.29 17.53 -2.82
CA THR A 69 29.03 16.14 -3.24
C THR A 69 27.85 16.07 -4.19
N THR A 70 27.78 15.00 -4.96
CA THR A 70 26.61 14.60 -5.75
C THR A 70 25.44 14.19 -4.83
N PRO A 71 24.19 14.39 -5.26
CA PRO A 71 23.79 15.14 -6.45
C PRO A 71 23.90 16.66 -6.26
N ARG A 72 24.24 17.37 -7.34
CA ARG A 72 24.30 18.84 -7.36
C ARG A 72 22.94 19.47 -7.67
N TYR A 73 22.13 18.78 -8.48
CA TYR A 73 20.83 19.26 -8.94
C TYR A 73 19.70 18.27 -8.64
N ILE A 74 18.55 18.80 -8.24
CA ILE A 74 17.27 18.10 -8.26
C ILE A 74 16.44 18.73 -9.38
N ILE A 75 16.03 17.92 -10.35
CA ILE A 75 15.19 18.36 -11.46
C ILE A 75 13.76 17.91 -11.18
N ASN A 76 12.91 18.84 -10.74
CA ASN A 76 11.50 18.56 -10.51
C ASN A 76 10.77 18.60 -11.86
N PHE A 77 10.44 17.41 -12.35
CA PHE A 77 9.81 17.13 -13.63
C PHE A 77 8.29 17.08 -13.48
N PRO A 78 7.53 18.05 -14.03
CA PRO A 78 6.08 18.06 -13.90
C PRO A 78 5.44 16.99 -14.79
N THR A 79 5.05 15.88 -14.17
CA THR A 79 4.38 14.75 -14.85
C THR A 79 2.86 14.83 -14.72
N LYS A 80 2.36 15.76 -13.92
CA LYS A 80 0.93 15.98 -13.66
C LYS A 80 0.64 17.46 -13.50
N ARG A 81 -0.51 17.91 -14.00
CA ARG A 81 -1.01 19.27 -13.73
C ARG A 81 -1.51 19.39 -12.30
N HIS A 82 -2.35 18.44 -11.86
CA HIS A 82 -2.85 18.35 -10.49
C HIS A 82 -2.54 16.96 -9.90
N TRP A 83 -2.27 16.86 -8.60
CA TRP A 83 -1.87 15.60 -7.96
C TRP A 83 -2.94 14.49 -8.03
N ARG A 84 -4.23 14.88 -8.07
CA ARG A 84 -5.39 13.98 -8.28
C ARG A 84 -5.53 13.46 -9.72
N GLY A 85 -4.91 14.13 -10.69
CA GLY A 85 -5.02 13.77 -12.10
C GLY A 85 -4.10 12.61 -12.50
N LYS A 86 -4.37 12.01 -13.66
CA LYS A 86 -3.44 11.10 -14.34
C LYS A 86 -2.33 11.88 -15.04
N SER A 87 -1.20 11.23 -15.26
CA SER A 87 -0.16 11.75 -16.14
C SER A 87 -0.61 11.62 -17.59
N ARG A 88 -0.12 12.51 -18.46
CA ARG A 88 -0.41 12.47 -19.90
C ARG A 88 0.90 12.30 -20.65
N ILE A 89 0.86 11.53 -21.73
CA ILE A 89 2.06 11.26 -22.53
C ILE A 89 2.62 12.55 -23.15
N GLU A 90 1.75 13.49 -23.54
CA GLU A 90 2.10 14.83 -24.04
C GLU A 90 2.91 15.67 -23.02
N ASP A 91 2.58 15.54 -21.73
CA ASP A 91 3.29 16.23 -20.64
C ASP A 91 4.69 15.60 -20.43
N ILE A 92 4.85 14.30 -20.71
CA ILE A 92 6.15 13.61 -20.65
C ILE A 92 7.03 14.00 -21.84
N GLU A 93 6.47 14.00 -23.06
CA GLU A 93 7.21 14.36 -24.29
C GLU A 93 7.76 15.80 -24.20
N SER A 94 6.88 16.77 -23.89
CA SER A 94 7.29 18.16 -23.69
C SER A 94 8.28 18.33 -22.53
N GLY A 95 8.09 17.56 -21.45
CA GLY A 95 8.99 17.56 -20.31
C GLY A 95 10.39 17.00 -20.63
N LEU A 96 10.48 15.99 -21.50
CA LEU A 96 11.76 15.40 -21.92
C LEU A 96 12.57 16.35 -22.79
N GLU A 97 11.92 17.09 -23.70
CA GLU A 97 12.58 18.14 -24.46
C GLU A 97 13.15 19.23 -23.54
N ALA A 98 12.39 19.62 -22.51
CA ALA A 98 12.83 20.59 -21.51
C ALA A 98 13.97 20.05 -20.66
N LEU A 99 13.91 18.77 -20.27
CA LEU A 99 14.97 18.09 -19.53
C LEU A 99 16.29 18.10 -20.31
N VAL A 100 16.26 17.80 -21.62
CA VAL A 100 17.45 17.85 -22.49
C VAL A 100 18.06 19.26 -22.52
N ARG A 101 17.21 20.30 -22.60
CA ARG A 101 17.68 21.70 -22.53
C ARG A 101 18.35 22.03 -21.21
N GLU A 102 17.75 21.65 -20.08
CA GLU A 102 18.33 21.88 -18.75
C GLU A 102 19.66 21.14 -18.56
N ILE A 103 19.77 19.90 -19.06
CA ILE A 103 21.01 19.12 -19.02
C ILE A 103 22.14 19.84 -19.76
N ARG A 104 21.87 20.31 -20.99
CA ARG A 104 22.86 21.06 -21.79
C ARG A 104 23.24 22.38 -21.13
N GLN A 105 22.24 23.16 -20.70
CA GLN A 105 22.47 24.49 -20.13
C GLN A 105 23.30 24.45 -18.85
N ARG A 106 23.14 23.40 -18.04
CA ARG A 106 23.84 23.25 -16.75
C ARG A 106 25.11 22.41 -16.83
N GLY A 107 25.42 21.86 -18.01
CA GLY A 107 26.58 20.98 -18.20
C GLY A 107 26.52 19.71 -17.34
N ILE A 108 25.33 19.17 -17.10
CA ILE A 108 25.12 17.93 -16.33
C ILE A 108 25.78 16.76 -17.10
N ARG A 109 26.67 16.01 -16.44
CA ARG A 109 27.40 14.88 -17.04
C ARG A 109 26.82 13.52 -16.65
N SER A 110 26.07 13.45 -15.57
CA SER A 110 25.36 12.24 -15.16
C SER A 110 23.99 12.53 -14.55
N ILE A 111 23.00 11.69 -14.88
CA ILE A 111 21.62 11.90 -14.44
C ILE A 111 20.91 10.58 -14.15
N ALA A 112 20.13 10.55 -13.08
CA ALA A 112 19.22 9.47 -12.74
C ALA A 112 17.76 9.87 -13.00
N ILE A 113 17.03 9.03 -13.74
CA ILE A 113 15.66 9.28 -14.21
C ILE A 113 14.73 8.18 -13.72
N PRO A 114 13.68 8.49 -12.93
CA PRO A 114 12.67 7.52 -12.50
C PRO A 114 11.67 7.21 -13.62
N PRO A 115 10.78 6.21 -13.45
CA PRO A 115 9.76 5.91 -14.45
C PRO A 115 8.70 7.02 -14.53
N LEU A 116 8.89 7.95 -15.48
CA LEU A 116 8.15 9.20 -15.58
C LEU A 116 6.66 8.98 -15.83
N GLY A 117 5.84 9.20 -14.79
CA GLY A 117 4.38 9.06 -14.89
C GLY A 117 3.87 7.62 -14.98
N SER A 118 4.74 6.59 -14.98
CA SER A 118 4.31 5.18 -15.10
C SER A 118 3.92 4.49 -13.79
N GLY A 119 4.13 5.15 -12.64
CA GLY A 119 3.62 4.69 -11.34
C GLY A 119 2.24 5.27 -11.03
N LEU A 120 2.18 6.15 -10.03
CA LEU A 120 0.94 6.87 -9.64
C LEU A 120 0.33 7.71 -10.77
N GLY A 121 1.04 7.94 -11.87
CA GLY A 121 0.55 8.63 -13.06
C GLY A 121 -0.24 7.75 -14.02
N GLY A 122 -0.08 6.43 -13.96
CA GLY A 122 -0.83 5.45 -14.74
C GLY A 122 -0.47 5.35 -16.22
N LEU A 123 0.68 5.88 -16.65
CA LEU A 123 1.18 5.67 -18.02
C LEU A 123 1.82 4.29 -18.16
N ASP A 124 1.70 3.65 -19.33
CA ASP A 124 2.40 2.40 -19.60
C ASP A 124 3.91 2.65 -19.68
N TRP A 125 4.70 1.87 -18.94
CA TRP A 125 6.16 1.97 -18.99
C TRP A 125 6.71 1.65 -20.38
N ASN A 126 6.07 0.75 -21.12
CA ASN A 126 6.48 0.40 -22.48
C ASN A 126 6.25 1.55 -23.47
N ASP A 127 5.35 2.49 -23.16
CA ASP A 127 5.16 3.70 -23.94
C ASP A 127 6.12 4.82 -23.51
N VAL A 128 6.38 4.95 -22.20
CA VAL A 128 7.24 6.01 -21.65
C VAL A 128 8.72 5.74 -21.91
N ARG A 129 9.18 4.51 -21.70
CA ARG A 129 10.59 4.12 -21.83
C ARG A 129 11.21 4.51 -23.18
N PRO A 130 10.61 4.17 -24.34
CA PRO A 130 11.20 4.54 -25.63
C PRO A 130 11.38 6.05 -25.81
N ARG A 131 10.52 6.86 -25.20
CA ARG A 131 10.60 8.33 -25.26
C ARG A 131 11.75 8.86 -24.42
N ILE A 132 11.93 8.32 -23.21
CA ILE A 132 13.10 8.65 -22.38
C ILE A 132 14.38 8.28 -23.14
N GLU A 133 14.45 7.06 -23.69
CA GLU A 133 15.60 6.63 -24.48
C GLU A 133 15.87 7.55 -25.68
N ALA A 134 14.83 7.91 -26.45
CA ALA A 134 14.96 8.78 -27.61
C ALA A 134 15.52 10.16 -27.23
N ALA A 135 14.96 10.79 -26.19
CA ALA A 135 15.43 12.09 -25.71
C ALA A 135 16.88 12.03 -25.19
N MET A 136 17.23 10.96 -24.47
CA MET A 136 18.56 10.81 -23.89
C MET A 136 19.65 10.45 -24.91
N ARG A 137 19.29 9.88 -26.07
CA ARG A 137 20.23 9.65 -27.19
C ARG A 137 20.78 10.96 -27.77
N GLU A 138 20.09 12.08 -27.60
CA GLU A 138 20.59 13.41 -27.99
C GLU A 138 21.75 13.92 -27.11
N LEU A 139 22.10 13.19 -26.05
CA LEU A 139 23.09 13.53 -25.05
C LEU A 139 24.13 12.39 -24.92
N PRO A 140 24.92 12.11 -25.97
CA PRO A 140 25.84 10.95 -25.99
C PRO A 140 26.89 11.02 -24.87
N ASP A 141 27.31 12.22 -24.50
CA ASP A 141 28.33 12.50 -23.49
C ASP A 141 27.80 12.50 -22.04
N VAL A 142 26.52 12.17 -21.84
CA VAL A 142 25.88 12.10 -20.52
C VAL A 142 25.72 10.63 -20.12
N ARG A 143 26.08 10.30 -18.88
CA ARG A 143 25.79 9.00 -18.26
C ARG A 143 24.37 9.04 -17.70
N VAL A 144 23.47 8.28 -18.30
CA VAL A 144 22.05 8.28 -17.95
C VAL A 144 21.71 6.95 -17.28
N ARG A 145 21.18 7.00 -16.07
CA ARG A 145 20.66 5.85 -15.33
C ARG A 145 19.14 5.92 -15.27
N ILE A 146 18.47 4.99 -15.93
CA ILE A 146 17.01 4.92 -15.98
C ILE A 146 16.56 3.88 -14.96
N PHE A 147 15.80 4.33 -13.97
CA PHE A 147 15.20 3.45 -12.97
C PHE A 147 13.91 2.86 -13.51
N GLU A 148 13.81 1.54 -13.48
CA GLU A 148 12.61 0.82 -13.87
C GLU A 148 11.60 0.76 -12.70
N PRO A 149 10.29 0.69 -12.98
CA PRO A 149 9.29 0.43 -11.95
C PRO A 149 9.64 -0.83 -11.16
N LYS A 150 9.46 -0.82 -9.83
CA LYS A 150 9.57 -2.04 -9.03
C LYS A 150 8.57 -3.05 -9.59
N GLY A 151 9.06 -4.20 -10.06
CA GLY A 151 8.24 -5.21 -10.72
C GLY A 151 8.36 -5.32 -12.24
N ALA A 152 9.43 -4.79 -12.86
CA ALA A 152 9.78 -5.15 -14.24
C ALA A 152 10.72 -6.37 -14.25
N PRO A 153 10.23 -7.63 -14.36
CA PRO A 153 11.04 -8.69 -14.93
C PRO A 153 11.24 -8.39 -16.43
N ALA A 154 12.41 -8.74 -16.95
CA ALA A 154 12.58 -8.90 -18.38
C ALA A 154 11.51 -9.89 -18.85
N SER A 155 10.61 -9.42 -19.72
CA SER A 155 9.54 -10.19 -20.35
C SER A 155 8.74 -11.07 -19.37
N ASP A 156 7.72 -10.50 -18.74
CA ASP A 156 6.53 -11.30 -18.46
C ASP A 156 5.27 -10.46 -18.59
N VAL A 157 4.37 -10.95 -19.41
CA VAL A 157 3.08 -10.36 -19.76
C VAL A 157 2.21 -10.34 -18.51
N MET A 158 2.33 -9.29 -17.69
CA MET A 158 1.44 -9.09 -16.54
C MET A 158 0.25 -8.22 -16.96
N HIS A 159 -0.87 -8.91 -17.16
CA HIS A 159 -2.21 -8.33 -17.27
C HIS A 159 -2.49 -7.36 -16.11
N HIS A 160 -2.24 -6.06 -16.31
CA HIS A 160 -3.09 -5.06 -15.68
C HIS A 160 -4.49 -5.29 -16.25
N SER A 161 -5.43 -5.69 -15.41
CA SER A 161 -6.85 -5.57 -15.74
C SER A 161 -7.10 -4.11 -16.12
N ARG A 162 -7.30 -3.85 -17.43
CA ARG A 162 -7.73 -2.53 -17.92
C ARG A 162 -9.14 -2.18 -17.41
N GLU A 163 -9.87 -3.16 -16.89
CA GLU A 163 -11.22 -2.99 -16.36
C GLU A 163 -11.17 -2.61 -14.89
N VAL A 164 -11.87 -1.51 -14.57
CA VAL A 164 -12.11 -1.08 -13.19
C VAL A 164 -12.94 -2.17 -12.49
N PRO A 165 -12.44 -2.76 -11.40
CA PRO A 165 -13.14 -3.83 -10.71
C PRO A 165 -14.45 -3.30 -10.12
N THR A 166 -15.56 -3.98 -10.40
CA THR A 166 -16.87 -3.64 -9.82
C THR A 166 -16.84 -3.70 -8.30
N MET A 167 -17.43 -2.72 -7.61
CA MET A 167 -17.58 -2.80 -6.16
C MET A 167 -18.54 -3.95 -5.80
N THR A 168 -18.16 -4.74 -4.80
CA THR A 168 -18.98 -5.84 -4.25
C THR A 168 -19.03 -5.71 -2.74
N ALA A 169 -19.99 -6.36 -2.07
CA ALA A 169 -20.08 -6.33 -0.60
C ALA A 169 -18.76 -6.71 0.09
N GLY A 170 -18.11 -7.78 -0.35
CA GLY A 170 -16.82 -8.20 0.20
C GLY A 170 -15.67 -7.22 -0.08
N ARG A 171 -15.65 -6.55 -1.24
CA ARG A 171 -14.66 -5.50 -1.57
C ARG A 171 -14.88 -4.24 -0.75
N ALA A 172 -16.14 -3.82 -0.59
CA ALA A 172 -16.50 -2.66 0.22
C ALA A 172 -16.14 -2.91 1.70
N ALA A 173 -16.47 -4.10 2.22
CA ALA A 173 -16.09 -4.50 3.58
C ALA A 173 -14.56 -4.52 3.78
N LEU A 174 -13.81 -5.09 2.83
CA LEU A 174 -12.34 -5.09 2.88
C LEU A 174 -11.77 -3.67 2.98
N VAL A 175 -12.22 -2.77 2.09
CA VAL A 175 -11.74 -1.38 2.04
C VAL A 175 -12.11 -0.62 3.31
N GLU A 176 -13.36 -0.72 3.78
CA GLU A 176 -13.78 -0.05 5.01
C GLU A 176 -13.07 -0.57 6.25
N LEU A 177 -12.86 -1.90 6.37
CA LEU A 177 -12.13 -2.47 7.49
C LEU A 177 -10.69 -1.99 7.52
N MET A 178 -10.01 -1.99 6.37
CA MET A 178 -8.67 -1.41 6.25
C MET A 178 -8.67 0.07 6.63
N GLY A 179 -9.65 0.84 6.14
CA GLY A 179 -9.73 2.28 6.37
C GLY A 179 -10.04 2.64 7.82
N ARG A 180 -10.87 1.84 8.50
CA ARG A 180 -11.13 1.98 9.94
C ARG A 180 -9.89 1.63 10.76
N TYR A 181 -9.19 0.56 10.40
CA TYR A 181 -7.99 0.11 11.09
C TYR A 181 -6.85 1.14 11.01
N ILE A 182 -6.55 1.62 9.80
CA ILE A 182 -5.57 2.69 9.53
C ILE A 182 -5.88 3.95 10.34
N ARG A 183 -7.14 4.41 10.34
CA ARG A 183 -7.57 5.58 11.10
C ARG A 183 -7.44 5.39 12.62
N GLY A 184 -7.74 4.19 13.12
CA GLY A 184 -7.64 3.89 14.55
C GLY A 184 -6.20 3.90 15.08
N LEU A 185 -5.24 3.43 14.27
CA LEU A 185 -3.83 3.40 14.66
C LEU A 185 -3.05 4.68 14.29
N LEU A 186 -3.64 5.58 13.51
CA LEU A 186 -2.97 6.74 12.92
C LEU A 186 -1.74 6.35 12.07
N ASP A 187 -1.71 5.11 11.55
CA ASP A 187 -0.67 4.59 10.66
C ASP A 187 -1.14 4.70 9.20
N PRO A 188 -0.33 5.22 8.26
CA PRO A 188 -0.72 5.32 6.86
C PRO A 188 -0.86 3.96 6.13
N THR A 189 -0.48 2.85 6.76
CA THR A 189 -0.40 1.52 6.17
C THR A 189 -1.07 0.46 7.05
N ILE A 190 -1.39 -0.67 6.44
CA ILE A 190 -1.82 -1.90 7.12
C ILE A 190 -1.06 -3.08 6.50
N THR A 191 -0.60 -4.03 7.29
CA THR A 191 0.08 -5.22 6.80
C THR A 191 -0.90 -6.26 6.23
N LEU A 192 -0.41 -7.10 5.32
CA LEU A 192 -1.17 -8.24 4.79
C LEU A 192 -1.70 -9.15 5.92
N LEU A 193 -0.91 -9.32 6.98
CA LEU A 193 -1.30 -10.08 8.16
C LEU A 193 -2.55 -9.54 8.86
N GLU A 194 -2.71 -8.23 8.97
CA GLU A 194 -3.89 -7.64 9.62
C GLU A 194 -5.10 -7.75 8.69
N VAL A 195 -4.90 -7.53 7.38
CA VAL A 195 -5.94 -7.73 6.36
C VAL A 195 -6.52 -9.14 6.40
N HIS A 196 -5.69 -10.19 6.51
CA HIS A 196 -6.18 -11.56 6.66
C HIS A 196 -7.07 -11.74 7.89
N LYS A 197 -6.73 -11.12 9.02
CA LYS A 197 -7.47 -11.27 10.28
C LYS A 197 -8.79 -10.48 10.27
N LEU A 198 -8.78 -9.28 9.68
CA LEU A 198 -10.00 -8.49 9.49
C LEU A 198 -10.98 -9.23 8.57
N MET A 199 -10.49 -9.78 7.45
CA MET A 199 -11.32 -10.56 6.52
C MET A 199 -11.75 -11.91 7.11
N TYR A 200 -10.99 -12.46 8.04
CA TYR A 200 -11.40 -13.65 8.79
C TYR A 200 -12.63 -13.33 9.63
N PHE A 201 -12.56 -12.28 10.44
CA PHE A 201 -13.71 -11.86 11.25
C PHE A 201 -14.91 -11.42 10.42
N MET A 202 -14.69 -10.81 9.25
CA MET A 202 -15.80 -10.48 8.35
C MET A 202 -16.54 -11.74 7.87
N GLN A 203 -15.82 -12.81 7.54
CA GLN A 203 -16.43 -14.09 7.17
C GLN A 203 -17.13 -14.74 8.37
N GLU A 204 -16.51 -14.73 9.54
CA GLU A 204 -17.07 -15.28 10.78
C GLU A 204 -18.30 -14.49 11.28
N ALA A 205 -18.40 -13.21 10.91
CA ALA A 205 -19.60 -12.39 11.12
C ALA A 205 -20.78 -12.80 10.22
N GLY A 206 -20.55 -13.68 9.24
CA GLY A 206 -21.56 -14.24 8.34
C GLY A 206 -21.54 -13.64 6.94
N GLU A 207 -20.56 -12.81 6.58
CA GLU A 207 -20.41 -12.33 5.21
C GLU A 207 -20.08 -13.54 4.31
N PRO A 208 -20.78 -13.74 3.18
CA PRO A 208 -20.60 -14.90 2.29
C PRO A 208 -19.32 -14.80 1.45
N LEU A 209 -18.22 -14.47 2.13
CA LEU A 209 -16.86 -14.58 1.62
C LEU A 209 -16.57 -16.07 1.41
N ARG A 210 -16.02 -16.40 0.24
CA ARG A 210 -15.62 -17.78 -0.08
C ARG A 210 -14.15 -18.01 0.29
N LEU A 211 -13.67 -17.40 1.38
CA LEU A 211 -12.29 -17.50 1.80
C LEU A 211 -12.07 -18.81 2.55
N LYS A 212 -11.03 -19.54 2.16
CA LYS A 212 -10.70 -20.86 2.70
C LYS A 212 -9.64 -20.71 3.77
N TYR A 213 -10.06 -20.49 5.01
CA TYR A 213 -9.13 -20.30 6.11
C TYR A 213 -8.51 -21.62 6.58
N VAL A 214 -7.21 -21.56 6.85
CA VAL A 214 -6.42 -22.62 7.46
C VAL A 214 -5.65 -22.08 8.67
N LYS A 215 -5.27 -23.00 9.56
CA LYS A 215 -4.39 -22.73 10.70
C LYS A 215 -2.95 -22.46 10.20
N ALA A 216 -2.47 -21.22 10.28
CA ALA A 216 -1.15 -20.82 9.78
C ALA A 216 -0.29 -20.14 10.88
N PRO A 217 1.01 -19.84 10.66
CA PRO A 217 1.92 -19.41 11.72
C PRO A 217 1.45 -18.19 12.53
N TYR A 218 0.84 -17.21 11.87
CA TYR A 218 0.39 -15.94 12.47
C TYR A 218 -1.12 -15.90 12.74
N GLY A 219 -1.81 -17.04 12.78
CA GLY A 219 -3.25 -17.13 12.93
C GLY A 219 -3.96 -17.65 11.67
N PRO A 220 -5.29 -17.47 11.57
CA PRO A 220 -6.07 -17.88 10.41
C PRO A 220 -5.58 -17.20 9.13
N TYR A 221 -5.32 -17.98 8.09
CA TYR A 221 -4.85 -17.50 6.79
C TYR A 221 -5.68 -18.09 5.66
N ALA A 222 -6.03 -17.29 4.66
CA ALA A 222 -6.79 -17.75 3.50
C ALA A 222 -6.02 -17.44 2.21
N GLU A 223 -5.39 -18.47 1.63
CA GLU A 223 -4.56 -18.33 0.45
C GLU A 223 -5.29 -17.63 -0.70
N ASN A 224 -6.58 -17.94 -0.90
CA ASN A 224 -7.37 -17.40 -1.97
C ASN A 224 -7.75 -15.91 -1.83
N LEU A 225 -7.41 -15.26 -0.72
CA LEU A 225 -7.53 -13.80 -0.60
C LEU A 225 -6.60 -13.08 -1.60
N ARG A 226 -5.50 -13.71 -2.01
CA ARG A 226 -4.57 -13.17 -3.03
C ARG A 226 -5.25 -12.80 -4.34
N HIS A 227 -6.27 -13.56 -4.73
CA HIS A 227 -6.99 -13.33 -5.98
C HIS A 227 -7.82 -12.06 -5.89
N VAL A 228 -8.42 -11.80 -4.71
CA VAL A 228 -9.14 -10.55 -4.46
C VAL A 228 -8.16 -9.39 -4.52
N LEU A 229 -7.08 -9.43 -3.75
CA LEU A 229 -6.09 -8.35 -3.67
C LEU A 229 -5.47 -8.04 -5.02
N ARG A 230 -5.12 -9.04 -5.83
CA ARG A 230 -4.66 -8.84 -7.23
C ARG A 230 -5.70 -8.16 -8.10
N ALA A 231 -6.97 -8.54 -7.99
CA ALA A 231 -8.04 -8.01 -8.82
C ALA A 231 -8.38 -6.55 -8.49
N ILE A 232 -8.06 -6.07 -7.27
CA ILE A 232 -8.35 -4.71 -6.82
C ILE A 232 -7.11 -3.83 -6.67
N GLU A 233 -5.92 -4.38 -6.94
CA GLU A 233 -4.65 -3.65 -6.92
C GLU A 233 -4.69 -2.47 -7.90
N GLY A 234 -4.18 -1.32 -7.45
CA GLY A 234 -4.16 -0.07 -8.20
C GLY A 234 -5.52 0.63 -8.32
N HIS A 235 -6.61 0.00 -7.86
CA HIS A 235 -7.97 0.52 -7.95
C HIS A 235 -8.58 0.82 -6.58
N LEU A 236 -8.48 -0.12 -5.64
CA LEU A 236 -8.98 0.04 -4.27
C LEU A 236 -7.86 -0.07 -3.23
N VAL A 237 -6.90 -0.96 -3.47
CA VAL A 237 -5.71 -1.16 -2.63
C VAL A 237 -4.45 -0.99 -3.46
N ALA A 238 -3.32 -0.71 -2.82
CA ALA A 238 -2.02 -0.66 -3.45
C ALA A 238 -0.94 -1.27 -2.53
N GLY A 239 0.08 -1.85 -3.15
CA GLY A 239 1.21 -2.48 -2.47
C GLY A 239 1.17 -4.01 -2.51
N TYR A 240 0.12 -4.62 -3.07
CA TYR A 240 0.02 -6.09 -3.12
C TYR A 240 0.87 -6.69 -4.25
N ALA A 241 0.93 -6.06 -5.42
CA ALA A 241 1.59 -6.63 -6.61
C ALA A 241 3.09 -6.93 -6.39
N ASP A 242 3.77 -6.15 -5.55
CA ASP A 242 5.21 -6.26 -5.35
C ASP A 242 5.55 -7.36 -4.33
N GLY A 243 6.14 -8.49 -4.76
CA GLY A 243 6.83 -9.41 -3.82
C GLY A 243 5.99 -10.48 -3.10
N GLY A 244 4.89 -10.96 -3.69
CA GLY A 244 4.22 -12.19 -3.24
C GLY A 244 3.38 -12.07 -1.95
N ASP A 245 3.35 -13.11 -1.11
CA ASP A 245 2.52 -13.16 0.11
C ASP A 245 3.33 -12.94 1.40
N ALA A 246 4.32 -12.04 1.35
CA ALA A 246 5.10 -11.67 2.54
C ALA A 246 4.15 -11.17 3.65
N PRO A 247 4.17 -11.75 4.87
CA PRO A 247 3.18 -11.47 5.91
C PRO A 247 3.15 -9.99 6.37
N ASP A 248 4.31 -9.38 6.53
CA ASP A 248 4.54 -8.01 6.99
C ASP A 248 4.45 -6.96 5.88
N LYS A 249 4.07 -7.38 4.66
CA LYS A 249 3.92 -6.49 3.51
C LYS A 249 2.95 -5.35 3.82
N PRO A 250 3.36 -4.08 3.67
CA PRO A 250 2.47 -2.94 3.84
C PRO A 250 1.54 -2.79 2.63
N LEU A 251 0.27 -2.54 2.92
CA LEU A 251 -0.79 -2.23 1.98
C LEU A 251 -1.35 -0.86 2.32
N THR A 252 -1.81 -0.16 1.28
CA THR A 252 -2.43 1.17 1.40
C THR A 252 -3.76 1.18 0.65
N LEU A 253 -4.64 2.11 1.02
CA LEU A 253 -5.87 2.36 0.30
C LEU A 253 -5.67 3.40 -0.79
N VAL A 254 -6.28 3.16 -1.95
CA VAL A 254 -6.33 4.13 -3.04
C VAL A 254 -7.27 5.28 -2.62
N PRO A 255 -6.91 6.57 -2.81
CA PRO A 255 -7.77 7.68 -2.46
C PRO A 255 -9.13 7.59 -3.16
N GLY A 256 -10.21 7.84 -2.43
CA GLY A 256 -11.59 7.69 -2.91
C GLY A 256 -12.16 6.28 -2.73
N ALA A 257 -11.32 5.24 -2.56
CA ALA A 257 -11.83 3.88 -2.39
C ALA A 257 -12.71 3.71 -1.15
N VAL A 258 -12.38 4.41 -0.05
CA VAL A 258 -13.19 4.45 1.19
C VAL A 258 -14.52 5.16 0.94
N ASP A 259 -14.53 6.24 0.16
CA ASP A 259 -15.79 6.95 -0.13
C ASP A 259 -16.71 6.06 -1.00
N ASP A 260 -16.13 5.40 -2.00
CA ASP A 260 -16.85 4.46 -2.88
C ASP A 260 -17.37 3.23 -2.11
N ALA A 261 -16.57 2.69 -1.18
CA ALA A 261 -16.95 1.57 -0.33
C ALA A 261 -18.05 1.96 0.65
N ASN A 262 -17.96 3.12 1.28
CA ASN A 262 -19.01 3.66 2.15
C ASN A 262 -20.33 3.84 1.40
N ALA A 263 -20.31 4.49 0.23
CA ALA A 263 -21.51 4.67 -0.59
C ALA A 263 -22.16 3.33 -0.97
N PHE A 264 -21.35 2.30 -1.23
CA PHE A 264 -21.87 0.96 -1.49
C PHE A 264 -22.50 0.31 -0.24
N LEU A 265 -21.86 0.45 0.94
CA LEU A 265 -22.36 -0.14 2.19
C LEU A 265 -23.62 0.56 2.71
N GLU A 266 -23.84 1.83 2.40
CA GLU A 266 -25.09 2.53 2.71
C GLU A 266 -26.31 1.82 2.11
N ALA A 267 -26.16 1.26 0.91
CA ALA A 267 -27.18 0.47 0.24
C ALA A 267 -27.22 -1.01 0.67
N ASN A 268 -26.27 -1.47 1.50
CA ASN A 268 -26.12 -2.88 1.87
C ASN A 268 -26.11 -3.10 3.38
N VAL A 269 -27.31 -3.02 3.98
CA VAL A 269 -27.54 -3.04 5.44
C VAL A 269 -26.89 -4.24 6.13
N LEU A 270 -27.07 -5.45 5.62
CA LEU A 270 -26.51 -6.67 6.25
C LEU A 270 -24.98 -6.66 6.28
N THR A 271 -24.34 -6.23 5.18
CA THR A 271 -22.87 -6.13 5.13
C THR A 271 -22.38 -5.06 6.12
N ARG A 272 -23.11 -3.94 6.22
CA ARG A 272 -22.80 -2.86 7.17
C ARG A 272 -22.91 -3.32 8.62
N GLU A 273 -23.96 -4.07 8.98
CA GLU A 273 -24.12 -4.62 10.33
C GLU A 273 -22.98 -5.58 10.70
N ARG A 274 -22.55 -6.43 9.75
CA ARG A 274 -21.40 -7.33 9.92
C ARG A 274 -20.10 -6.55 10.06
N PHE A 275 -19.89 -5.53 9.24
CA PHE A 275 -18.76 -4.61 9.35
C PHE A 275 -18.71 -3.95 10.73
N ASP A 276 -19.83 -3.40 11.20
CA ASP A 276 -19.92 -2.75 12.51
C ASP A 276 -19.67 -3.74 13.66
N ARG A 277 -20.12 -4.99 13.50
CA ARG A 277 -19.83 -6.08 14.44
C ARG A 277 -18.32 -6.38 14.51
N VAL A 278 -17.64 -6.48 13.37
CA VAL A 278 -16.16 -6.64 13.33
C VAL A 278 -15.48 -5.44 13.98
N GLY A 279 -15.92 -4.23 13.64
CA GLY A 279 -15.36 -2.99 14.18
C GLY A 279 -15.45 -2.89 15.71
N ARG A 280 -16.56 -3.33 16.31
CA ARG A 280 -16.71 -3.43 17.79
C ARG A 280 -15.85 -4.53 18.40
N LEU A 281 -15.63 -5.63 17.68
CA LEU A 281 -14.81 -6.74 18.16
C LEU A 281 -13.34 -6.34 18.30
N VAL A 282 -12.81 -5.64 17.29
CA VAL A 282 -11.38 -5.30 17.23
C VAL A 282 -11.01 -4.09 18.09
N GLU A 283 -11.99 -3.39 18.67
CA GLU A 283 -11.77 -2.28 19.59
C GLU A 283 -11.02 -2.76 20.85
N GLY A 284 -9.87 -2.16 21.14
CA GLY A 284 -8.92 -2.61 22.16
C GLY A 284 -7.95 -3.73 21.73
N PHE A 285 -8.04 -4.19 20.48
CA PHE A 285 -7.16 -5.19 19.87
C PHE A 285 -6.55 -4.69 18.54
N GLU A 286 -6.48 -3.38 18.35
CA GLU A 286 -6.11 -2.76 17.07
C GLU A 286 -4.64 -2.95 16.74
N THR A 287 -3.76 -3.29 17.68
CA THR A 287 -2.35 -3.55 17.35
C THR A 287 -2.18 -4.87 16.60
N PRO A 288 -1.12 -5.05 15.77
CA PRO A 288 -0.86 -6.33 15.11
C PRO A 288 -0.78 -7.51 16.10
N PHE A 289 -0.22 -7.27 17.30
CA PHE A 289 -0.19 -8.24 18.40
C PHE A 289 -1.60 -8.56 18.92
N GLY A 290 -2.41 -7.54 19.19
CA GLY A 290 -3.77 -7.69 19.68
C GLY A 290 -4.69 -8.41 18.69
N LEU A 291 -4.61 -8.06 17.41
CA LEU A 291 -5.42 -8.69 16.37
C LEU A 291 -5.00 -10.15 16.14
N GLU A 292 -3.69 -10.45 16.21
CA GLU A 292 -3.19 -11.82 16.20
C GLU A 292 -3.70 -12.64 17.38
N LEU A 293 -3.65 -12.09 18.60
CA LEU A 293 -4.21 -12.72 19.79
C LEU A 293 -5.69 -13.04 19.59
N LEU A 294 -6.48 -12.05 19.19
CA LEU A 294 -7.93 -12.19 19.08
C LEU A 294 -8.32 -13.25 18.04
N ALA A 295 -7.71 -13.22 16.85
CA ALA A 295 -7.98 -14.19 15.80
C ALA A 295 -7.53 -15.61 16.17
N THR A 296 -6.40 -15.74 16.86
CA THR A 296 -5.88 -17.03 17.35
C THR A 296 -6.84 -17.64 18.37
N VAL A 297 -7.27 -16.87 19.36
CA VAL A 297 -8.17 -17.34 20.43
C VAL A 297 -9.55 -17.69 19.87
N HIS A 298 -10.10 -16.87 18.98
CA HIS A 298 -11.37 -17.18 18.32
C HIS A 298 -11.30 -18.48 17.52
N TRP A 299 -10.24 -18.66 16.72
CA TRP A 299 -10.05 -19.88 15.94
C TRP A 299 -10.02 -21.12 16.83
N VAL A 300 -9.18 -21.11 17.88
CA VAL A 300 -9.04 -22.22 18.83
C VAL A 300 -10.37 -22.53 19.52
N ALA A 301 -11.02 -21.51 20.09
CA ALA A 301 -12.26 -21.70 20.85
C ALA A 301 -13.45 -22.15 19.98
N ARG A 302 -13.41 -21.86 18.67
CA ARG A 302 -14.47 -22.24 17.72
C ARG A 302 -14.23 -23.58 17.05
N HIS A 303 -12.99 -23.93 16.73
CA HIS A 303 -12.67 -25.10 15.90
C HIS A 303 -11.97 -26.24 16.66
N GLU A 304 -11.37 -25.97 17.82
CA GLU A 304 -10.44 -26.93 18.47
C GLU A 304 -10.74 -27.21 19.95
N SER A 305 -11.67 -26.45 20.57
CA SER A 305 -12.02 -26.61 21.99
C SER A 305 -13.52 -26.84 22.16
N ALA A 306 -13.92 -28.10 22.41
CA ALA A 306 -15.31 -28.47 22.63
C ALA A 306 -15.86 -27.98 23.98
N GLY A 307 -15.00 -27.76 24.99
CA GLY A 307 -15.39 -27.33 26.33
C GLY A 307 -15.11 -25.85 26.67
N ARG A 308 -14.45 -25.10 25.76
CA ARG A 308 -14.12 -23.66 25.85
C ARG A 308 -13.64 -23.17 27.24
N THR A 309 -13.02 -24.03 28.05
CA THR A 309 -12.49 -23.59 29.34
C THR A 309 -11.26 -22.70 29.10
N PRO A 310 -11.03 -21.66 29.92
CA PRO A 310 -9.87 -20.79 29.74
C PRO A 310 -8.53 -21.56 29.71
N ALA A 311 -8.41 -22.62 30.53
CA ALA A 311 -7.22 -23.46 30.58
C ALA A 311 -6.99 -24.24 29.27
N GLU A 312 -8.05 -24.87 28.73
CA GLU A 312 -7.99 -25.61 27.47
C GLU A 312 -7.64 -24.67 26.30
N VAL A 313 -8.24 -23.47 26.25
CA VAL A 313 -7.96 -22.49 25.20
C VAL A 313 -6.50 -22.03 25.25
N VAL A 314 -5.93 -21.85 26.46
CA VAL A 314 -4.50 -21.51 26.63
C VAL A 314 -3.61 -22.65 26.13
N GLU A 315 -3.89 -23.88 26.54
CA GLU A 315 -3.12 -25.06 26.11
C GLU A 315 -3.13 -25.21 24.59
N ARG A 316 -4.32 -25.16 23.96
CA ARG A 316 -4.49 -25.28 22.51
C ARG A 316 -3.88 -24.11 21.74
N THR A 317 -3.92 -22.91 22.32
CA THR A 317 -3.23 -21.74 21.75
C THR A 317 -1.72 -21.97 21.69
N TYR A 318 -1.11 -22.48 22.77
CA TYR A 318 0.33 -22.78 22.79
C TYR A 318 0.70 -24.00 21.94
N ALA A 319 -0.21 -24.96 21.78
CA ALA A 319 -0.04 -26.10 20.88
C ALA A 319 -0.09 -25.72 19.40
N TRP A 320 -0.54 -24.51 19.05
CA TRP A 320 -0.54 -24.03 17.67
C TRP A 320 0.88 -23.92 17.10
N ASN A 321 1.77 -23.22 17.81
CA ASN A 321 3.21 -23.10 17.55
C ASN A 321 3.90 -22.30 18.66
N ASP A 322 5.24 -22.30 18.67
CA ASP A 322 6.04 -21.60 19.69
C ASP A 322 5.80 -20.09 19.73
N ARG A 323 5.50 -19.46 18.59
CA ARG A 323 5.18 -18.03 18.54
C ARG A 323 3.97 -17.69 19.41
N LYS A 324 2.98 -18.57 19.53
CA LYS A 324 1.78 -18.30 20.35
C LYS A 324 2.07 -18.21 21.85
N ARG A 325 3.24 -18.68 22.31
CA ARG A 325 3.70 -18.51 23.70
C ARG A 325 3.99 -17.05 24.07
N GLN A 326 4.06 -16.15 23.09
CA GLN A 326 4.14 -14.69 23.33
C GLN A 326 2.89 -14.15 24.04
N PHE A 327 1.75 -14.85 23.97
CA PHE A 327 0.51 -14.45 24.62
C PHE A 327 0.45 -15.00 26.04
N THR A 328 0.29 -14.13 27.03
CA THR A 328 0.12 -14.59 28.42
C THR A 328 -1.25 -15.26 28.61
N PRO A 329 -1.40 -16.19 29.58
CA PRO A 329 -2.70 -16.80 29.87
C PRO A 329 -3.78 -15.76 30.20
N ARG A 330 -3.39 -14.66 30.86
CA ARG A 330 -4.27 -13.52 31.16
C ARG A 330 -4.77 -12.84 29.88
N GLN A 331 -3.89 -12.56 28.92
CA GLN A 331 -4.27 -11.96 27.63
C GLN A 331 -5.22 -12.87 26.84
N ILE A 332 -4.94 -14.17 26.81
CA ILE A 332 -5.82 -15.18 26.20
C ILE A 332 -7.20 -15.17 26.86
N GLY A 333 -7.25 -15.15 28.20
CA GLY A 333 -8.50 -15.06 28.96
C GLY A 333 -9.29 -13.77 28.69
N ILE A 334 -8.61 -12.62 28.52
CA ILE A 334 -9.26 -11.35 28.16
C ILE A 334 -9.89 -11.46 26.77
N ALA A 335 -9.15 -11.94 25.77
CA ALA A 335 -9.66 -12.13 24.42
C ALA A 335 -10.87 -13.10 24.39
N LEU A 336 -10.77 -14.23 25.09
CA LEU A 336 -11.86 -15.21 25.22
C LEU A 336 -13.12 -14.56 25.82
N ASN A 337 -12.97 -13.78 26.88
CA ASN A 337 -14.09 -13.09 27.53
C ASN A 337 -14.74 -12.05 26.61
N VAL A 338 -13.94 -11.28 25.87
CA VAL A 338 -14.46 -10.32 24.88
C VAL A 338 -15.24 -11.04 23.77
N LEU A 339 -14.70 -12.13 23.23
CA LEU A 339 -15.36 -12.93 22.20
C LEU A 339 -16.69 -13.52 22.69
N THR A 340 -16.75 -14.04 23.91
CA THR A 340 -18.00 -14.55 24.49
C THR A 340 -19.00 -13.43 24.79
N LYS A 341 -18.58 -12.33 25.42
CA LYS A 341 -19.45 -11.19 25.75
C LYS A 341 -20.06 -10.53 24.51
N GLN A 342 -19.29 -10.44 23.43
CA GLN A 342 -19.76 -9.86 22.17
C GLN A 342 -20.47 -10.89 21.27
N GLY A 343 -20.73 -12.11 21.75
CA GLY A 343 -21.48 -13.14 21.04
C GLY A 343 -20.79 -13.70 19.79
N TRP A 344 -19.46 -13.71 19.75
CA TRP A 344 -18.66 -14.37 18.70
C TRP A 344 -18.44 -15.85 18.97
N LEU A 345 -18.54 -16.24 20.24
CA LEU A 345 -18.54 -17.63 20.70
C LEU A 345 -19.84 -17.86 21.46
N GLU A 346 -20.48 -19.00 21.26
CA GLU A 346 -21.64 -19.37 22.07
C GLU A 346 -21.20 -19.56 23.53
N ALA A 347 -22.07 -19.24 24.49
CA ALA A 347 -21.81 -19.52 25.90
C ALA A 347 -21.58 -21.04 26.07
N ALA A 348 -20.59 -21.42 26.88
CA ALA A 348 -20.39 -22.82 27.21
C ALA A 348 -21.71 -23.37 27.78
N GLN A 349 -22.26 -24.43 27.19
CA GLN A 349 -23.36 -25.14 27.79
C GLN A 349 -22.88 -25.60 29.17
N ALA A 350 -23.47 -25.05 30.24
CA ALA A 350 -23.31 -25.61 31.57
C ALA A 350 -23.85 -27.04 31.46
N GLY A 351 -22.95 -28.02 31.55
CA GLY A 351 -23.32 -29.42 31.44
C GLY A 351 -24.50 -29.70 32.37
N GLU A 352 -25.55 -30.29 31.82
CA GLU A 352 -26.54 -31.00 32.62
C GLU A 352 -25.76 -31.97 33.51
N ALA A 353 -25.69 -31.65 34.80
CA ALA A 353 -25.36 -32.62 35.82
C ALA A 353 -26.47 -33.66 35.77
N ALA A 354 -26.22 -34.76 35.05
CA ALA A 354 -27.03 -35.96 35.12
C ALA A 354 -26.90 -36.52 36.54
N THR A 355 -27.94 -36.27 37.34
CA THR A 355 -28.31 -37.07 38.52
C THR A 355 -28.71 -38.48 38.11
#